data_AF-G5LNR4-F1
#
_entry.id   AF-G5LNR4-F1
#
_cell.length_a   1.000
_cell.length_b   1.000
_cell.length_c   1.000
_cell.angle_alpha   90.00
_cell.angle_beta   90.00
_cell.angle_gamma   90.00
#
_symmetry.space_group_name_H-M   'P 1'
#
loop_
_entity.id
_entity.type
_entity.pdbx_description
1 polymer ?
#
loop_
_entity_poly.entity_id
_entity_poly.type
_entity_poly.pdbx_seq_one_letter_code
_entity_poly.pdbx_strand_id
1 'polypeptide(L)' 'MLIEGHACIQGEILIEHLVEISGRAAVIAFDGNTIHLRGPKVINGEDRITRTPLVGSL' A
#
# COMPACT_ATOMS: atom_id res chain seq x y z
N MET A 1 4.56 10.59 -0.62
CA MET A 1 4.29 9.28 -1.23
C MET A 1 4.53 9.41 -2.73
N LEU A 2 4.94 8.34 -3.39
CA LEU A 2 4.99 8.21 -4.85
C LEU A 2 4.14 7.01 -5.25
N ILE A 3 3.23 7.19 -6.20
CA ILE A 3 2.42 6.12 -6.78
C ILE A 3 2.55 6.24 -8.31
N GLU A 4 3.07 5.21 -8.96
CA GLU A 4 3.33 5.23 -10.40
C GLU A 4 3.18 3.84 -11.07
N GLY A 5 3.27 3.80 -12.40
CA GLY A 5 3.10 2.58 -13.18
C GLY A 5 1.65 2.10 -13.27
N HIS A 6 1.44 0.80 -13.06
CA HIS A 6 0.14 0.14 -13.04
C HIS A 6 -0.32 -0.19 -11.61
N ALA A 7 0.19 0.54 -10.62
CA ALA A 7 -0.21 0.38 -9.23
C ALA A 7 -1.73 0.59 -9.08
N CYS A 8 -2.40 -0.32 -8.38
CA CYS A 8 -3.83 -0.26 -8.10
C CYS A 8 -4.05 -0.04 -6.61
N ILE A 9 -4.83 1.00 -6.26
CA ILE A 9 -5.15 1.37 -4.89
C ILE A 9 -6.67 1.52 -4.79
N GLN A 10 -7.30 0.71 -3.94
CA GLN A 10 -8.76 0.67 -3.83
C GLN A 10 -9.21 0.47 -2.38
N GLY A 11 -10.23 1.23 -1.96
CA GLY A 11 -10.84 1.16 -0.63
C GLY A 11 -10.26 2.18 0.35
N GLU A 12 -10.53 1.99 1.66
CA GLU A 12 -10.09 2.91 2.72
C GLU A 12 -8.62 2.63 3.10
N ILE A 13 -7.72 3.51 2.64
CA ILE A 13 -6.28 3.31 2.78
C ILE A 13 -5.62 4.60 3.27
N LEU A 14 -4.90 4.52 4.39
CA LEU A 14 -4.04 5.59 4.89
C LEU A 14 -2.60 5.31 4.44
N ILE A 15 -2.00 6.23 3.70
CA ILE A 15 -0.61 6.13 3.24
C ILE A 15 0.17 7.34 3.77
N GLU A 16 1.18 7.10 4.58
CA GLU A 16 1.97 8.15 5.21
C GLU A 16 3.47 7.82 5.31
N HIS A 17 4.30 8.85 5.46
CA HIS A 17 5.75 8.75 5.66
C HIS A 17 6.52 7.93 4.58
N LEU A 18 6.96 8.54 3.47
CA LEU A 18 7.91 7.91 2.52
C LEU A 18 7.53 6.48 2.04
N VAL A 19 6.31 6.35 1.51
CA VAL A 19 5.88 5.14 0.80
C VAL A 19 5.98 5.35 -0.70
N GLU A 20 6.60 4.39 -1.39
CA GLU A 20 6.61 4.26 -2.85
C GLU A 20 5.79 3.03 -3.26
N ILE A 21 4.85 3.21 -4.19
CA ILE A 21 4.04 2.14 -4.77
C ILE A 21 4.19 2.19 -6.29
N SER A 22 4.77 1.15 -6.88
CA SER A 22 5.08 1.11 -8.31
C SER A 22 4.84 -0.26 -8.93
N GLY A 23 5.10 -0.41 -10.24
CA GLY A 23 4.90 -1.69 -10.95
C GLY A 23 3.43 -2.04 -11.14
N ARG A 24 3.05 -3.30 -10.92
CA ARG A 24 1.66 -3.82 -10.94
C ARG A 24 1.17 -4.15 -9.53
N ALA A 25 1.74 -3.51 -8.52
CA ALA A 25 1.36 -3.74 -7.13
C ALA A 25 -0.10 -3.35 -6.88
N ALA A 26 -0.77 -4.08 -5.99
CA ALA A 26 -2.16 -3.87 -5.63
C ALA A 26 -2.31 -3.71 -4.11
N VAL A 27 -2.91 -2.60 -3.69
CA VAL A 27 -3.32 -2.34 -2.31
C VAL A 27 -4.83 -2.22 -2.29
N ILE A 28 -5.52 -3.22 -1.74
CA ILE A 28 -6.99 -3.33 -1.81
C ILE A 28 -7.54 -3.55 -0.41
N ALA A 29 -8.22 -2.53 0.12
CA ALA A 29 -9.03 -2.64 1.31
C ALA A 29 -10.46 -3.08 0.92
N PHE A 30 -10.85 -4.28 1.33
CA PHE A 30 -12.22 -4.78 1.15
C PHE A 30 -13.19 -4.13 2.15
N ASP A 31 -14.49 -4.14 1.83
CA ASP A 31 -15.55 -3.47 2.60
C ASP A 31 -15.40 -3.62 4.11
N GLY A 32 -15.40 -2.49 4.82
CA GLY A 32 -15.27 -2.41 6.28
C GLY A 32 -13.84 -2.55 6.82
N ASN A 33 -12.83 -2.78 5.96
CA ASN A 33 -11.42 -2.79 6.36
C ASN A 33 -10.72 -1.48 6.01
N THR A 34 -9.75 -1.11 6.85
CA THR A 34 -8.79 -0.03 6.58
C THR A 34 -7.39 -0.62 6.48
N ILE A 35 -6.58 -0.15 5.52
CA ILE A 35 -5.16 -0.49 5.42
C ILE A 35 -4.33 0.74 5.78
N HIS A 36 -3.42 0.59 6.74
CA HIS A 36 -2.43 1.62 7.06
C HIS A 36 -1.05 1.24 6.49
N LEU A 37 -0.52 2.09 5.62
CA LEU A 37 0.81 1.99 5.04
C LEU A 37 1.66 3.15 5.54
N ARG A 38 2.64 2.83 6.38
CA ARG A 38 3.63 3.79 6.86
C ARG A 38 5.02 3.39 6.41
N GLY A 39 5.82 4.33 5.93
CA GLY A 39 7.20 4.07 5.49
C GLY A 39 8.28 4.47 6.50
N PRO A 40 9.56 4.38 6.08
CA PRO A 40 10.01 4.13 4.71
C PRO A 40 9.59 2.75 4.19
N LYS A 41 8.99 2.71 2.99
CA LYS A 41 8.45 1.46 2.43
C LYS A 41 8.39 1.53 0.90
N VAL A 42 8.76 0.45 0.25
CA VAL A 42 8.59 0.25 -1.20
C VAL A 42 7.68 -0.95 -1.40
N ILE A 43 6.61 -0.76 -2.17
CA ILE A 43 5.64 -1.77 -2.57
C ILE A 43 5.70 -1.80 -4.11
N ASN A 44 6.18 -2.89 -4.70
CA ASN A 44 6.47 -2.89 -6.15
C ASN A 44 6.16 -4.25 -6.80
N GLY A 45 6.52 -4.39 -8.08
CA GLY A 45 6.34 -5.65 -8.81
C GLY A 45 4.89 -6.10 -8.84
N GLU A 46 4.60 -7.28 -8.27
CA GLU A 46 3.25 -7.86 -8.17
C GLU A 46 2.72 -7.90 -6.73
N ASP A 47 3.29 -7.11 -5.81
CA ASP A 47 2.91 -7.13 -4.39
C ASP A 47 1.41 -6.96 -4.19
N ARG A 48 0.84 -7.73 -3.26
CA ARG A 48 -0.60 -7.70 -2.94
C ARG A 48 -0.83 -7.44 -1.47
N ILE A 49 -1.20 -6.21 -1.13
CA ILE A 49 -1.54 -5.80 0.23
C ILE A 49 -3.05 -5.74 0.37
N THR A 50 -3.60 -6.55 1.27
CA THR A 50 -5.05 -6.61 1.55
C THR A 50 -5.39 -6.33 3.01
N ARG A 51 -4.37 -6.07 3.84
CA ARG A 51 -4.44 -5.75 5.27
C ARG A 51 -3.24 -4.89 5.66
N THR A 52 -3.33 -4.16 6.77
CA THR A 52 -2.19 -3.42 7.36
C THR A 52 -1.00 -4.37 7.61
N PRO A 53 0.18 -4.11 7.01
CA PRO A 53 1.39 -4.86 7.32
C PRO A 53 1.79 -4.64 8.79
N LEU A 54 1.90 -5.73 9.56
CA LEU A 54 2.26 -5.67 10.99
C LEU A 54 3.77 -5.69 11.23
N VAL A 55 4.57 -5.93 10.18
CA VAL A 55 6.03 -6.06 10.26
C VAL A 55 6.68 -4.84 9.60
N GLY A 56 7.57 -4.17 10.34
CA GLY A 56 8.18 -2.89 9.97
C GLY A 56 7.58 -1.71 10.75
N SER A 57 7.96 -0.48 10.37
CA SER A 57 7.50 0.76 11.00
C SER A 57 5.99 0.95 10.82
N LEU A 58 5.22 0.63 11.86
CA LEU A 58 3.84 1.12 12.05
C LEU A 58 3.81 2.61 12.33
#